data_AF-A0A0U5JB95-F1
#
_entry.id   AF-A0A0U5JB95-F1
#
_cell.length_a   1.000
_cell.length_b   1.000
_cell.length_c   1.000
_cell.angle_alpha   90.00
_cell.angle_beta   90.00
_cell.angle_gamma   90.00
#
_symmetry.space_group_name_H-M   'P 1'
#
loop_
_entity.id
_entity.type
_entity.pdbx_description
1 polymer ?
#
loop_
_entity_poly.entity_id
_entity_poly.type
_entity_poly.pdbx_seq_one_letter_code
_entity_poly.pdbx_strand_id
1 'polypeptide(L)' 'MLLGRPFNIGFLLLAIYLILVGLVALIGTLAIPPILLGILALLSGIFILIGR' A
#
# COMPACT_ATOMS: atom_id res chain seq x y z
N MET A 1 -16.83 7.53 -21.75
CA MET A 1 -16.51 6.59 -20.64
C MET A 1 -16.16 7.46 -19.43
N LEU A 2 -17.07 8.01 -18.62
CA LEU A 2 -18.27 7.42 -18.00
C LEU A 2 -17.97 6.04 -17.37
N LEU A 3 -17.89 6.05 -16.04
CA LEU A 3 -18.20 4.98 -15.10
C LEU A 3 -17.23 3.78 -14.94
N GLY A 4 -16.86 3.53 -13.68
CA GLY A 4 -16.76 2.16 -13.17
C GLY A 4 -15.43 1.45 -13.31
N ARG A 5 -14.31 2.07 -12.89
CA ARG A 5 -13.12 1.23 -12.59
C ARG A 5 -13.42 0.41 -11.34
N PRO A 6 -13.37 -0.93 -11.38
CA PRO A 6 -13.43 -1.72 -10.17
C PRO A 6 -12.27 -1.27 -9.26
N PHE A 7 -12.63 -0.84 -8.06
CA PHE A 7 -11.67 -0.34 -7.10
C PHE A 7 -10.92 -1.54 -6.52
N ASN A 8 -9.73 -1.82 -7.06
CA ASN A 8 -8.88 -2.91 -6.60
C ASN A 8 -8.19 -2.46 -5.30
N ILE A 9 -8.75 -2.89 -4.18
CA ILE A 9 -8.32 -2.54 -2.83
C ILE A 9 -6.88 -3.00 -2.58
N GLY A 10 -6.44 -4.13 -3.14
CA GLY A 10 -5.05 -4.57 -3.05
C GLY A 10 -4.08 -3.58 -3.68
N PHE A 11 -4.43 -3.05 -4.85
CA PHE A 11 -3.63 -2.00 -5.51
C PHE A 11 -3.67 -0.67 -4.75
N LEU A 12 -4.80 -0.33 -4.12
CA LEU A 12 -4.86 0.84 -3.23
C LEU A 12 -3.92 0.66 -2.04
N LEU A 13 -3.99 -0.48 -1.35
CA LEU A 13 -3.14 -0.77 -0.19
C LEU A 13 -1.66 -0.77 -0.56
N LEU A 14 -1.30 -1.32 -1.72
CA LEU A 14 0.05 -1.28 -2.25
C LEU A 14 0.51 0.16 -2.52
N ALA A 15 -0.35 0.99 -3.12
CA ALA A 15 -0.03 2.39 -3.35
C ALA A 15 0.23 3.14 -2.04
N ILE A 16 -0.59 2.92 -1.01
CA ILE A 16 -0.37 3.48 0.33
C ILE A 16 0.98 3.01 0.89
N TYR A 17 1.31 1.72 0.78
CA TYR A 17 2.59 1.18 1.21
C TYR A 17 3.78 1.89 0.52
N LEU A 18 3.73 2.03 -0.81
CA LEU A 18 4.78 2.69 -1.59
C LEU A 18 4.93 4.18 -1.25
N ILE A 19 3.82 4.88 -1.00
CA ILE A 19 3.84 6.29 -0.55
C ILE A 19 4.54 6.39 0.81
N LEU A 20 4.19 5.52 1.77
CA LEU A 20 4.81 5.53 3.09
C LEU A 20 6.30 5.22 3.02
N VAL A 21 6.70 4.20 2.25
CA VAL A 21 8.13 3.86 2.05
C VAL A 21 8.88 5.02 1.40
N GLY A 22 8.30 5.63 0.36
CA GLY A 22 8.88 6.80 -0.30
C GLY A 22 9.04 8.00 0.63
N LEU A 23 8.04 8.27 1.49
CA LEU A 23 8.11 9.33 2.50
C LEU A 23 9.17 9.07 3.55
N VAL A 24 9.26 7.83 4.07
CA VAL A 24 10.32 7.44 5.02
C VAL A 24 11.70 7.65 4.39
N ALA A 25 11.87 7.24 3.13
CA ALA A 25 13.13 7.40 2.40
C ALA A 25 13.47 8.87 2.11
N LEU A 26 12.49 9.70 1.77
CA LEU A 26 12.71 11.11 1.40
C LEU A 26 12.93 12.01 2.62
N ILE A 27 12.16 11.81 3.68
CA ILE A 27 12.16 12.69 4.87
C ILE A 27 13.22 12.23 5.87
N GLY A 28 13.51 10.93 5.97
CA GLY A 28 14.55 10.34 6.82
C GLY A 28 14.33 10.45 8.33
N THR A 29 13.53 11.41 8.79
CA THR A 29 13.15 11.60 10.21
C THR A 29 11.84 10.89 10.57
N LEU A 30 11.09 10.43 9.56
CA LEU A 30 9.85 9.69 9.77
C LEU A 30 10.17 8.23 10.10
N ALA A 31 10.24 7.90 11.38
CA ALA A 31 10.45 6.54 11.84
C ALA A 31 9.11 5.79 11.92
N ILE A 32 8.87 4.90 10.95
CA ILE A 32 7.73 3.98 10.97
C ILE A 32 8.22 2.61 11.46
N PRO A 33 7.61 2.04 12.52
CA PRO A 33 7.93 0.69 12.98
C PRO A 33 7.85 -0.33 11.82
N PRO A 34 8.88 -1.18 11.61
CA PRO A 34 8.90 -2.14 10.50
C PRO A 34 7.71 -3.10 10.50
N ILE A 35 7.17 -3.41 11.69
CA ILE A 35 6.00 -4.28 11.84
C ILE A 35 4.76 -3.71 11.13
N LEU A 36 4.56 -2.38 11.14
CA LEU A 36 3.41 -1.74 10.51
C LEU A 36 3.52 -1.77 8.99
N LEU A 37 4.73 -1.51 8.46
CA LEU A 37 5.02 -1.63 7.03
C LEU A 37 4.88 -3.08 6.55
N GLY A 38 5.35 -4.05 7.34
CA GLY A 38 5.21 -5.46 7.05
C GLY A 38 3.75 -5.92 6.99
N ILE A 39 2.93 -5.52 7.97
CA ILE A 39 1.49 -5.83 7.96
C ILE A 39 0.81 -5.22 6.73
N LEU A 40 1.08 -3.96 6.42
CA LEU A 40 0.49 -3.30 5.25
C LEU A 40 0.90 -3.97 3.94
N ALA A 41 2.17 -4.35 3.81
CA ALA A 41 2.68 -5.06 2.65
C ALA A 41 2.01 -6.43 2.50
N LEU A 42 1.90 -7.21 3.58
CA LEU A 42 1.23 -8.51 3.54
C LEU A 42 -0.26 -8.38 3.19
N LEU A 43 -0.97 -7.44 3.80
CA LEU A 43 -2.37 -7.16 3.45
C LEU A 43 -2.49 -6.81 1.97
N SER A 44 -1.67 -5.89 1.45
CA SER A 44 -1.70 -5.54 0.03
C SER A 44 -1.46 -6.74 -0.88
N GLY A 45 -0.47 -7.58 -0.57
CA GLY A 45 -0.15 -8.79 -1.33
C GLY A 45 -1.30 -9.79 -1.32
N ILE A 46 -1.89 -10.05 -0.15
CA ILE A 46 -3.03 -10.95 0.00
C ILE A 46 -4.23 -10.45 -0.82
N PHE A 47 -4.56 -9.16 -0.73
CA PHE A 47 -5.68 -8.60 -1.50
C PHE A 47 -5.44 -8.64 -3.01
N ILE A 48 -4.20 -8.37 -3.46
CA ILE A 48 -3.81 -8.49 -4.88
C ILE A 48 -3.95 -9.94 -5.37
N LEU A 49 -3.52 -10.92 -4.57
CA LEU A 49 -3.63 -12.35 -4.92
C LEU A 49 -5.09 -12.80 -5.03
N ILE A 50 -5.98 -12.27 -4.18
CA ILE A 50 -7.43 -12.55 -4.24
C ILE A 50 -8.08 -11.84 -5.45
N GLY A 51 -7.36 -10.93 -6.12
CA GLY A 51 -7.89 -10.14 -7.23
C GLY A 51 -8.89 -9.09 -6.80
N ARG A 52 -8.74 -8.56 -5.57
CA ARG A 52 -9.65 -7.59 -4.96
C ARG A 52 -9.04 -6.23 -4.70
#